data_AF-A0A5D0UX30-F1
#
_entry.id   AF-A0A5D0UX30-F1
#
_cell.length_a   1.000
_cell.length_b   1.000
_cell.length_c   1.000
_cell.angle_alpha   90.00
_cell.angle_beta   90.00
_cell.angle_gamma   90.00
#
_symmetry.space_group_name_H-M   'P 1'
#
loop_
_entity.id
_entity.type
_entity.pdbx_description
1 polymer ?
#
loop_
_entity_poly.entity_id
_entity_poly.type
_entity_poly.pdbx_seq_one_letter_code
_entity_poly.pdbx_strand_id
1 'polypeptide(L)'
;MRRTREELAASRSGGRGFDAGMWAILAVPVLFLLGLTLGGVLLLVRGVDATLAEYSGVPGRVEVTRCTPDGRVEGRWHCSGTFVADDEGFHIRDVTIEPYLEGRPTAPVDVRVSGRDATQAWTSSGVPFTAIGGGLAFLGIVGWGVWSWFRDDDPEEGLSKRARRRLERQRKGRAGPPQLGNRARRRRRKRRLDQRQGDVPT
;
A
#
# COMPACT_ATOMS: atom_id res chain seq x y z
N MET A 1 56.14 24.69 -24.93
CA MET A 1 55.87 23.73 -23.83
C MET A 1 55.33 24.41 -22.56
N ARG A 2 54.17 25.08 -22.58
CA ARG A 2 53.47 25.61 -21.36
C ARG A 2 51.97 25.86 -21.59
N ARG A 3 51.24 24.88 -22.13
CA ARG A 3 49.76 24.94 -22.27
C ARG A 3 49.18 23.54 -22.06
N THR A 4 49.13 23.03 -20.83
CA THR A 4 48.47 21.74 -20.56
C THR A 4 48.01 21.51 -19.12
N ARG A 5 48.18 22.46 -18.17
CA ARG A 5 47.76 22.23 -16.77
C ARG A 5 46.49 22.97 -16.32
N GLU A 6 46.05 24.00 -17.02
CA GLU A 6 44.88 24.79 -16.59
C GLU A 6 43.54 24.20 -17.08
N GLU A 7 43.52 23.51 -18.22
CA GLU A 7 42.26 22.91 -18.75
C GLU A 7 41.80 21.66 -17.97
N LEU A 8 42.71 20.98 -17.25
CA LEU A 8 42.35 19.79 -16.45
C LEU A 8 41.70 20.14 -15.10
N ALA A 9 41.75 21.40 -14.67
CA ALA A 9 41.08 21.84 -13.44
C ALA A 9 39.60 22.19 -13.66
N ALA A 10 39.18 22.51 -14.89
CA ALA A 10 37.81 22.95 -15.19
C ALA A 10 36.80 21.81 -15.40
N SER A 11 37.25 20.55 -15.52
CA SER A 11 36.37 19.41 -15.83
C SER A 11 35.86 18.65 -14.61
N ARG A 12 36.27 19.03 -13.38
CA ARG A 12 35.99 18.25 -12.16
C ARG A 12 34.84 18.75 -11.28
N SER A 13 34.03 19.71 -11.74
CA SER A 13 32.88 20.24 -10.98
C SER A 13 31.49 19.74 -11.45
N GLY A 14 31.42 18.95 -12.52
CA GLY A 14 30.15 18.45 -13.08
C GLY A 14 29.59 17.17 -12.45
N GLY A 15 30.02 16.80 -11.25
CA GLY A 15 29.70 15.49 -10.66
C GLY A 15 29.00 15.59 -9.31
N ARG A 16 27.72 15.20 -9.28
CA ARG A 16 26.87 14.93 -8.09
C ARG A 16 26.08 16.12 -7.52
N GLY A 17 25.45 16.90 -8.38
CA GLY A 17 24.12 17.41 -8.07
C GLY A 17 23.09 16.29 -8.21
N PHE A 18 23.21 15.21 -7.43
CA PHE A 18 22.07 14.31 -7.25
C PHE A 18 21.09 15.11 -6.41
N ASP A 19 20.13 15.75 -7.07
CA ASP A 19 19.16 16.66 -6.48
C ASP A 19 18.58 16.04 -5.21
N ALA A 20 18.87 16.65 -4.06
CA ALA A 20 18.32 16.24 -2.77
C ALA A 20 16.78 16.14 -2.82
N GLY A 21 16.13 16.89 -3.72
CA GLY A 21 14.70 16.80 -3.99
C GLY A 21 14.24 15.47 -4.58
N MET A 22 15.02 14.81 -5.44
CA MET A 22 14.61 13.53 -6.06
C MET A 22 14.67 12.37 -5.05
N TRP A 23 15.62 12.39 -4.12
CA TRP A 23 15.68 11.42 -3.01
C TRP A 23 14.52 11.60 -2.03
N ALA A 24 14.11 12.84 -1.74
CA ALA A 24 12.97 13.08 -0.86
C ALA A 24 11.65 12.52 -1.43
N ILE A 25 11.45 12.60 -2.75
CA ILE A 25 10.22 12.11 -3.42
C ILE A 25 10.12 10.58 -3.34
N LEU A 26 11.23 9.86 -3.45
CA LEU A 26 11.23 8.38 -3.38
C LEU A 26 11.28 7.86 -1.95
N ALA A 27 11.90 8.59 -1.02
CA ALA A 27 12.04 8.14 0.37
C ALA A 27 10.70 8.12 1.12
N VAL A 28 9.85 9.14 0.91
CA VAL A 28 8.55 9.26 1.60
C VAL A 28 7.62 8.04 1.38
N PRO A 29 7.32 7.61 0.13
CA PRO A 29 6.44 6.48 -0.09
C PRO A 29 7.04 5.15 0.40
N VAL A 30 8.36 4.97 0.29
CA VAL A 30 9.04 3.77 0.80
C VAL A 30 8.96 3.70 2.32
N LEU A 31 9.25 4.79 3.02
CA LEU A 31 9.12 4.87 4.48
C LEU A 31 7.68 4.68 4.94
N PHE A 32 6.72 5.22 4.19
CA PHE A 32 5.30 5.02 4.45
C PHE A 32 4.89 3.54 4.32
N LEU A 33 5.23 2.88 3.22
CA LEU A 33 4.96 1.45 3.02
C LEU A 33 5.65 0.58 4.06
N LEU A 34 6.89 0.91 4.43
CA LEU A 34 7.63 0.24 5.51
C LEU A 34 6.87 0.39 6.84
N GLY A 35 6.42 1.61 7.17
CA GLY A 35 5.63 1.89 8.37
C GLY A 35 4.32 1.12 8.39
N LEU A 36 3.59 1.07 7.27
CA LEU A 36 2.36 0.28 7.16
C LEU A 36 2.60 -1.22 7.31
N THR A 37 3.70 -1.72 6.73
CA THR A 37 4.06 -3.14 6.82
C THR A 37 4.41 -3.52 8.25
N LEU A 38 5.29 -2.74 8.90
CA LEU A 38 5.67 -2.96 10.29
C LEU A 38 4.48 -2.85 11.24
N GLY A 39 3.66 -1.79 11.08
CA GLY A 39 2.45 -1.59 11.87
C GLY A 39 1.42 -2.70 11.64
N GLY A 40 1.21 -3.11 10.39
CA GLY A 40 0.30 -4.19 10.01
C GLY A 40 0.71 -5.54 10.59
N VAL A 41 2.00 -5.90 10.49
CA VAL A 41 2.52 -7.14 11.11
C VAL A 41 2.37 -7.10 12.62
N LEU A 42 2.72 -5.98 13.28
CA LEU A 42 2.60 -5.86 14.73
C LEU A 42 1.15 -6.00 15.21
N LEU A 43 0.19 -5.36 14.52
CA LEU A 43 -1.23 -5.52 14.80
C LEU A 43 -1.71 -6.95 14.57
N LEU A 44 -1.24 -7.59 13.49
CA LEU A 44 -1.60 -8.96 13.18
C LEU A 44 -1.09 -9.93 14.26
N VAL A 45 0.17 -9.80 14.69
CA VAL A 45 0.75 -10.63 15.76
C VAL A 45 -0.06 -10.48 17.05
N ARG A 46 -0.36 -9.25 17.48
CA ARG A 46 -1.19 -9.03 18.67
C ARG A 46 -2.60 -9.58 18.52
N GLY A 47 -3.20 -9.44 17.34
CA GLY A 47 -4.52 -10.01 17.05
C GLY A 47 -4.53 -11.54 17.11
N VAL A 48 -3.47 -12.18 16.60
CA VAL A 48 -3.29 -13.64 16.69
C VAL A 48 -3.13 -14.08 18.13
N ASP A 49 -2.30 -13.41 18.93
CA ASP A 49 -2.13 -13.74 20.35
C ASP A 49 -3.43 -13.60 21.14
N ALA A 50 -4.18 -12.51 20.90
CA ALA A 50 -5.50 -12.29 21.49
C ALA A 50 -6.49 -13.41 21.11
N THR A 51 -6.48 -13.82 19.85
CA THR A 51 -7.36 -14.86 19.33
C THR A 51 -7.00 -16.24 19.88
N LEU A 52 -5.70 -16.55 19.98
CA LEU A 52 -5.23 -17.78 20.60
C LEU A 52 -5.61 -17.82 22.08
N ALA A 53 -5.50 -16.70 22.80
CA ALA A 53 -5.95 -16.61 24.19
C ALA A 53 -7.47 -16.78 24.32
N GLU A 54 -8.28 -16.22 23.42
CA GLU A 54 -9.75 -16.34 23.45
C GLU A 54 -10.21 -17.79 23.19
N TYR A 55 -9.63 -18.47 22.20
CA TYR A 55 -10.09 -19.80 21.74
C TYR A 55 -9.38 -20.98 22.40
N SER A 56 -8.08 -20.84 22.68
CA SER A 56 -7.23 -21.92 23.21
C SER A 56 -6.53 -21.55 24.51
N GLY A 57 -6.79 -20.36 25.04
CA GLY A 57 -6.13 -19.89 26.24
C GLY A 57 -6.65 -20.60 27.49
N VAL A 58 -5.78 -20.68 28.48
CA VAL A 58 -6.10 -21.22 29.80
C VAL A 58 -6.88 -20.16 30.58
N PRO A 59 -8.10 -20.46 31.06
CA PRO A 59 -8.86 -19.53 31.90
C PRO A 59 -8.23 -19.42 33.29
N GLY A 60 -8.31 -18.23 33.86
CA GLY A 60 -7.81 -17.95 35.19
C GLY A 60 -8.12 -16.54 35.63
N ARG A 61 -7.50 -16.13 36.74
CA ARG A 61 -7.73 -14.81 37.35
C ARG A 61 -6.42 -14.10 37.54
N VAL A 62 -6.44 -12.78 37.37
CA VAL A 62 -5.29 -11.93 37.70
C VAL A 62 -5.55 -11.21 39.01
N GLU A 63 -4.66 -11.45 39.97
CA GLU A 63 -4.53 -10.65 41.18
C GLU A 63 -3.73 -9.39 40.84
N VAL A 64 -4.45 -8.27 40.74
CA VAL A 64 -3.90 -7.00 40.27
C VAL A 64 -3.02 -6.36 41.34
N THR A 65 -1.75 -6.13 41.03
CA THR A 65 -0.77 -5.56 41.96
C THR A 65 -0.45 -4.10 41.65
N ARG A 66 -0.41 -3.74 40.36
CA ARG A 66 -0.06 -2.39 39.90
C ARG A 66 -1.02 -1.94 38.82
N CYS A 67 -1.66 -0.80 39.05
CA CYS A 67 -2.44 -0.09 38.03
C CYS A 67 -1.92 1.33 37.87
N THR A 68 -1.71 1.74 36.63
CA THR A 68 -1.30 3.10 36.24
C THR A 68 -2.30 3.66 35.24
N PRO A 69 -2.78 4.90 35.40
CA PRO A 69 -3.66 5.52 34.41
C PRO A 69 -2.91 5.70 33.09
N ASP A 70 -3.60 5.50 31.96
CA ASP A 70 -3.08 5.81 30.64
C ASP A 70 -3.07 7.33 30.46
N GLY A 71 -1.88 7.93 30.41
CA GLY A 71 -1.73 9.37 30.22
C GLY A 71 -2.25 9.89 28.88
N ARG A 72 -2.63 9.01 27.94
CA ARG A 72 -3.16 9.40 26.62
C ARG A 72 -4.68 9.51 26.59
N VAL A 73 -5.38 8.74 27.42
CA VAL A 73 -6.85 8.66 27.38
C VAL A 73 -7.40 8.58 28.79
N GLU A 74 -8.20 9.58 29.14
CA GLU A 74 -8.86 9.66 30.44
C GLU A 74 -9.75 8.42 30.69
N GLY A 75 -9.70 7.91 31.92
CA GLY A 75 -10.47 6.73 32.33
C GLY A 75 -9.89 5.38 31.90
N ARG A 76 -8.81 5.32 31.11
CA ARG A 76 -8.14 4.04 30.81
C ARG A 76 -7.06 3.72 31.82
N TRP A 77 -7.01 2.47 32.25
CA TRP A 77 -6.03 1.96 33.21
C TRP A 77 -5.21 0.82 32.61
N HIS A 78 -3.90 0.92 32.77
CA HIS A 78 -2.93 -0.16 32.56
C HIS A 78 -2.75 -0.91 33.86
N CYS A 79 -3.17 -2.17 33.91
CA CYS A 79 -3.07 -2.99 35.11
C CYS A 79 -2.20 -4.23 34.85
N SER A 80 -1.36 -4.55 35.82
CA SER A 80 -0.47 -5.71 35.84
C SER A 80 -0.60 -6.44 37.18
N GLY A 81 -0.33 -7.74 37.16
CA GLY A 81 -0.56 -8.59 38.32
C GLY A 81 -0.08 -10.02 38.10
N THR A 82 -0.42 -10.87 39.07
CA THR A 82 -0.11 -12.30 39.02
C THR A 82 -1.32 -13.05 38.48
N PHE A 83 -1.12 -13.81 37.41
CA PHE A 83 -2.12 -14.74 36.88
C PHE A 83 -2.10 -16.05 37.65
N VAL A 84 -3.28 -16.55 37.98
CA VAL A 84 -3.50 -17.86 38.59
C VAL A 84 -4.49 -18.61 37.70
N ALA A 85 -4.07 -19.76 37.16
CA ALA A 85 -4.95 -20.60 36.36
C ALA A 85 -6.09 -21.18 37.22
N ASP A 86 -7.29 -21.32 36.66
CA ASP A 86 -8.46 -21.84 37.40
C ASP A 86 -8.28 -23.31 37.84
N ASP A 87 -7.42 -24.05 37.15
CA ASP A 87 -7.04 -25.43 37.50
C ASP A 87 -5.91 -25.52 38.55
N GLU A 88 -5.46 -24.36 39.07
CA GLU A 88 -4.30 -24.21 39.96
C GLU A 88 -3.00 -24.81 39.38
N GLY A 89 -2.95 -25.09 38.07
CA GLY A 89 -1.86 -25.82 37.43
C GLY A 89 -0.58 -25.01 37.27
N PHE A 90 -0.68 -23.68 37.22
CA PHE A 90 0.45 -22.76 37.18
C PHE A 90 0.04 -21.32 37.52
N HIS A 91 1.03 -20.51 37.84
CA HIS A 91 0.89 -19.07 38.04
C HIS A 91 1.96 -18.32 37.24
N ILE A 92 1.63 -17.11 36.77
CA ILE A 92 2.56 -16.22 36.06
C ILE A 92 2.66 -14.93 36.85
N ARG A 93 3.88 -14.57 37.29
CA ARG A 93 4.09 -13.49 38.28
C ARG A 93 3.73 -12.10 37.78
N ASP A 94 3.99 -11.84 36.49
CA ASP A 94 3.86 -10.53 35.90
C ASP A 94 3.19 -10.65 34.53
N VAL A 95 1.89 -10.44 34.50
CA VAL A 95 1.11 -10.33 33.28
C VAL A 95 0.45 -8.96 33.20
N THR A 96 0.41 -8.41 31.99
CA THR A 96 -0.34 -7.18 31.70
C THR A 96 -1.73 -7.55 31.21
N ILE A 97 -2.77 -6.94 31.79
CA ILE A 97 -4.16 -7.16 31.37
C ILE A 97 -4.43 -6.31 30.12
N GLU A 98 -4.87 -6.95 29.03
CA GLU A 98 -5.35 -6.30 27.81
C GLU A 98 -6.82 -6.70 27.52
N PRO A 99 -7.63 -5.83 26.89
CA PRO A 99 -7.42 -4.39 26.70
C PRO A 99 -7.43 -3.60 28.02
N TYR A 100 -7.18 -2.29 27.90
CA TYR A 100 -7.30 -1.32 29.00
C TYR A 100 -8.66 -1.42 29.70
N LEU A 101 -8.63 -1.34 31.04
CA LEU A 101 -9.83 -1.31 31.85
C LEU A 101 -10.35 0.14 31.97
N GLU A 102 -11.67 0.30 32.01
CA GLU A 102 -12.35 1.60 32.18
C GLU A 102 -12.27 2.14 33.63
N GLY A 103 -11.74 1.32 34.55
CA GLY A 103 -11.59 1.68 35.95
C GLY A 103 -10.61 0.75 36.65
N ARG A 104 -10.16 1.17 37.83
CA ARG A 104 -9.28 0.34 38.66
C ARG A 104 -10.09 -0.83 39.24
N PRO A 105 -9.72 -2.09 38.95
CA PRO A 105 -10.41 -3.24 39.51
C PRO A 105 -10.16 -3.33 41.02
N THR A 106 -11.20 -3.67 41.77
CA THR A 106 -11.15 -3.91 43.23
C THR A 106 -11.17 -5.40 43.58
N ALA A 107 -11.40 -6.26 42.59
CA ALA A 107 -11.46 -7.71 42.70
C ALA A 107 -10.53 -8.36 41.63
N PRO A 108 -10.18 -9.64 41.80
CA PRO A 108 -9.50 -10.39 40.74
C PRO A 108 -10.29 -10.33 39.43
N VAL A 109 -9.58 -10.21 38.32
CA VAL A 109 -10.19 -10.09 36.98
C VAL A 109 -10.08 -11.42 36.24
N ASP A 110 -11.20 -11.92 35.72
CA ASP A 110 -11.22 -13.11 34.88
C ASP A 110 -10.57 -12.82 33.53
N VAL A 111 -9.56 -13.61 33.17
CA VAL A 111 -8.76 -13.44 31.96
C VAL A 111 -8.35 -14.79 31.38
N ARG A 112 -7.83 -14.77 30.16
CA ARG A 112 -7.20 -15.93 29.51
C ARG A 112 -5.77 -15.60 29.08
N VAL A 113 -4.89 -16.60 29.19
CA VAL A 113 -3.51 -16.51 28.71
C VAL A 113 -3.25 -17.56 27.64
N SER A 114 -2.44 -17.24 26.63
CA SER A 114 -2.13 -18.16 25.53
C SER A 114 -1.22 -19.33 25.93
N GLY A 115 -0.56 -19.26 27.10
CA GLY A 115 0.32 -20.31 27.60
C GLY A 115 1.04 -19.92 28.89
N ARG A 116 1.98 -20.78 29.35
CA ARG A 116 2.73 -20.60 30.61
C ARG A 116 3.73 -19.45 30.58
N ASP A 117 4.22 -19.09 29.39
CA ASP A 117 5.19 -18.01 29.19
C ASP A 117 4.52 -16.72 28.68
N ALA A 118 3.19 -16.62 28.79
CA ALA A 118 2.45 -15.45 28.33
C ALA A 118 2.77 -14.22 29.19
N THR A 119 3.04 -13.10 28.55
CA THR A 119 3.25 -11.79 29.21
C THR A 119 1.98 -10.94 29.22
N GLN A 120 0.96 -11.36 28.49
CA GLN A 120 -0.32 -10.67 28.32
C GLN A 120 -1.46 -11.59 28.70
N ALA A 121 -2.44 -11.03 29.41
CA ALA A 121 -3.66 -11.70 29.78
C ALA A 121 -4.86 -10.96 29.18
N TRP A 122 -5.71 -11.69 28.47
CA TRP A 122 -6.79 -11.10 27.68
C TRP A 122 -8.12 -11.25 28.41
N THR A 123 -8.84 -10.14 28.58
CA THR A 123 -10.25 -10.18 28.98
C THR A 123 -11.10 -10.54 27.76
N SER A 124 -12.20 -11.27 27.97
CA SER A 124 -13.15 -11.58 26.89
C SER A 124 -13.81 -10.29 26.43
N SER A 125 -13.23 -9.71 25.39
CA SER A 125 -13.63 -8.45 24.79
C SER A 125 -13.62 -8.68 23.29
N GLY A 126 -14.54 -8.08 22.52
CA GLY A 126 -14.61 -8.28 21.07
C GLY A 126 -13.42 -7.73 20.26
N VAL A 127 -12.33 -7.35 20.92
CA VAL A 127 -11.12 -6.72 20.38
C VAL A 127 -10.27 -7.62 19.45
N PRO A 128 -10.20 -8.96 19.59
CA PRO A 128 -9.38 -9.79 18.70
C PRO A 128 -9.72 -9.62 17.22
N PHE A 129 -11.01 -9.47 16.92
CA PHE A 129 -11.50 -9.28 15.55
C PHE A 129 -11.07 -7.96 14.93
N THR A 130 -10.99 -6.87 15.72
CA THR A 130 -10.60 -5.56 15.20
C THR A 130 -9.09 -5.49 14.98
N ALA A 131 -8.28 -6.10 15.86
CA ALA A 131 -6.83 -6.19 15.69
C ALA A 131 -6.44 -7.03 14.47
N ILE A 132 -7.02 -8.23 14.30
CA ILE A 132 -6.78 -9.07 13.12
C ILE A 132 -7.29 -8.38 11.85
N GLY A 133 -8.53 -7.87 11.86
CA GLY A 133 -9.13 -7.20 10.72
C GLY A 133 -8.31 -5.98 10.30
N GLY A 134 -7.85 -5.16 11.26
CA GLY A 134 -6.99 -4.02 11.01
C GLY A 134 -5.64 -4.42 10.43
N GLY A 135 -4.96 -5.42 11.01
CA GLY A 135 -3.68 -5.93 10.51
C GLY A 135 -3.77 -6.43 9.07
N LEU A 136 -4.79 -7.23 8.76
CA LEU A 136 -5.04 -7.72 7.39
C LEU A 136 -5.37 -6.57 6.42
N ALA A 137 -6.13 -5.57 6.86
CA ALA A 137 -6.43 -4.40 6.02
C ALA A 137 -5.16 -3.63 5.65
N PHE A 138 -4.25 -3.38 6.61
CA PHE A 138 -2.96 -2.72 6.33
C PHE A 138 -2.11 -3.52 5.34
N LEU A 139 -1.97 -4.83 5.55
CA LEU A 139 -1.23 -5.70 4.64
C LEU A 139 -1.89 -5.78 3.26
N GLY A 140 -3.21 -5.76 3.20
CA GLY A 140 -3.98 -5.68 1.96
C GLY A 140 -3.71 -4.39 1.19
N ILE A 141 -3.63 -3.24 1.86
CA ILE A 141 -3.30 -1.94 1.25
C ILE A 141 -1.87 -1.96 0.70
N VAL A 142 -0.89 -2.48 1.46
CA VAL A 142 0.49 -2.61 1.00
C VAL A 142 0.57 -3.54 -0.21
N GLY A 143 -0.06 -4.71 -0.12
CA GLY A 143 -0.12 -5.68 -1.22
C GLY A 143 -0.78 -5.10 -2.46
N TRP A 144 -1.87 -4.35 -2.31
CA TRP A 144 -2.52 -3.62 -3.39
C TRP A 144 -1.62 -2.57 -4.02
N GLY A 145 -0.92 -1.77 -3.21
CA GLY A 145 0.03 -0.77 -3.70
C GLY A 145 1.15 -1.40 -4.51
N VAL A 146 1.78 -2.46 -3.98
CA VAL A 146 2.82 -3.20 -4.70
C VAL A 146 2.27 -3.79 -5.99
N TRP A 147 1.11 -4.45 -5.94
CA TRP A 147 0.47 -5.02 -7.12
C TRP A 147 0.13 -3.96 -8.17
N SER A 148 -0.39 -2.79 -7.76
CA SER A 148 -0.71 -1.68 -8.68
C SER A 148 0.54 -1.11 -9.37
N TRP A 149 1.70 -1.18 -8.73
CA TRP A 149 2.95 -0.70 -9.31
C TRP A 149 3.53 -1.66 -10.34
N PHE A 150 3.30 -2.97 -10.15
CA PHE A 150 3.65 -4.02 -11.10
C PHE A 150 2.56 -4.31 -12.13
N ARG A 151 1.35 -3.79 -11.93
CA ARG A 151 0.32 -3.82 -12.96
C ARG A 151 0.81 -2.89 -14.05
N ASP A 152 1.25 -3.46 -15.17
CA ASP A 152 1.37 -2.72 -16.41
C ASP A 152 -0.01 -2.11 -16.68
N ASP A 153 -0.18 -0.82 -16.39
CA ASP A 153 -1.35 -0.09 -16.81
C ASP A 153 -1.41 -0.25 -18.33
N ASP A 154 -2.46 -0.92 -18.81
CA ASP A 154 -2.72 -1.02 -20.23
C ASP A 154 -2.65 0.42 -20.78
N PRO A 155 -1.65 0.76 -21.62
CA PRO A 155 -1.43 2.14 -22.05
C PRO A 155 -2.63 2.70 -22.84
N GLU A 156 -3.63 1.87 -23.11
CA GLU A 156 -4.88 2.23 -23.74
C GLU A 156 -5.90 2.92 -22.83
N GLU A 157 -5.81 2.81 -21.50
CA GLU A 157 -6.83 3.35 -20.59
C GLU A 157 -6.75 4.89 -20.42
N GLY A 158 -5.55 5.47 -20.51
CA GLY A 158 -5.34 6.93 -20.48
C GLY A 158 -5.45 7.64 -21.84
N LEU A 159 -5.60 6.90 -22.94
CA LEU A 159 -5.65 7.50 -24.28
C LEU A 159 -7.03 8.13 -24.53
N SER A 160 -7.03 9.45 -24.76
CA SER A 160 -8.22 10.14 -25.28
C SER A 160 -8.82 9.37 -26.47
N LYS A 161 -10.15 9.41 -26.65
CA LYS A 161 -10.84 8.76 -27.79
C LYS A 161 -10.16 9.04 -29.14
N ARG A 162 -9.51 10.21 -29.30
CA ARG A 162 -8.71 10.57 -30.49
C ARG A 162 -7.43 9.76 -30.62
N ALA A 163 -6.68 9.57 -29.54
CA ALA A 163 -5.44 8.83 -29.55
C ALA A 163 -5.68 7.33 -29.75
N ARG A 164 -6.73 6.76 -29.14
CA ARG A 164 -7.20 5.38 -29.45
C ARG A 164 -7.51 5.21 -30.93
N ARG A 165 -8.30 6.10 -31.54
CA ARG A 165 -8.60 6.03 -32.99
C ARG A 165 -7.36 6.15 -33.88
N ARG A 166 -6.34 6.89 -33.44
CA ARG A 166 -5.09 7.06 -34.21
C ARG A 166 -4.23 5.81 -34.14
N LEU A 167 -4.13 5.19 -32.97
CA LEU A 167 -3.45 3.91 -32.78
C LEU A 167 -4.18 2.78 -33.50
N GLU A 168 -5.51 2.73 -33.43
CA GLU A 168 -6.31 1.75 -34.16
C GLU A 168 -6.12 1.89 -35.68
N ARG A 169 -5.99 3.12 -36.19
CA ARG A 169 -5.64 3.39 -37.60
C ARG A 169 -4.21 2.97 -37.96
N GLN A 170 -3.27 3.05 -37.03
CA GLN A 170 -1.91 2.53 -37.25
C GLN A 170 -1.87 1.00 -37.18
N ARG A 171 -2.60 0.39 -36.24
CA ARG A 171 -2.66 -1.07 -36.01
C ARG A 171 -3.41 -1.79 -37.11
N LYS A 172 -4.46 -1.18 -37.68
CA LYS A 172 -5.12 -1.64 -38.92
C LYS A 172 -4.26 -1.49 -40.17
N GLY A 173 -2.98 -1.12 -40.01
CA GLY A 173 -2.02 -0.94 -41.09
C GLY A 173 -2.35 0.29 -41.93
N ARG A 174 -1.42 0.64 -42.82
CA ARG A 174 -1.67 1.48 -43.99
C ARG A 174 -2.87 0.91 -44.77
N ALA A 175 -4.10 1.18 -44.34
CA ALA A 175 -5.26 1.10 -45.21
C ALA A 175 -4.89 1.98 -46.40
N GLY A 176 -4.89 1.36 -47.58
CA GLY A 176 -4.25 1.84 -48.79
C GLY A 176 -4.60 3.29 -49.19
N PRO A 177 -3.96 3.80 -50.25
CA PRO A 177 -4.07 5.20 -50.67
C PRO A 177 -5.54 5.66 -50.63
N PRO A 178 -5.81 6.89 -50.12
CA PRO A 178 -7.15 7.35 -49.84
C PRO A 178 -8.02 7.06 -51.05
N GLN A 179 -9.10 6.29 -50.86
CA GLN A 179 -10.06 6.07 -51.93
C GLN A 179 -10.51 7.45 -52.40
N LEU A 180 -10.01 7.86 -53.57
CA LEU A 180 -10.41 9.07 -54.26
C LEU A 180 -11.91 8.95 -54.48
N GLY A 181 -12.69 9.60 -53.61
CA GLY A 181 -14.13 9.51 -53.64
C GLY A 181 -14.65 9.76 -55.06
N ASN A 182 -15.74 9.09 -55.43
CA ASN A 182 -16.30 9.07 -56.79
C ASN A 182 -16.38 10.47 -57.45
N ARG A 183 -16.50 11.53 -56.64
CA ARG A 183 -16.43 12.94 -57.07
C ARG A 183 -15.10 13.35 -57.71
N ALA A 184 -13.96 12.96 -57.14
CA ALA A 184 -12.63 13.24 -57.70
C ALA A 184 -12.37 12.46 -58.99
N ARG A 185 -12.85 11.21 -59.05
CA ARG A 185 -12.79 10.38 -60.26
C ARG A 185 -13.61 10.98 -61.40
N ARG A 186 -14.80 11.51 -61.09
CA ARG A 186 -15.67 12.17 -62.09
C ARG A 186 -15.05 13.46 -62.64
N ARG A 187 -14.37 14.27 -61.80
CA ARG A 187 -13.65 15.47 -62.25
C ARG A 187 -12.50 15.15 -63.21
N ARG A 188 -11.71 14.11 -62.93
CA ARG A 188 -10.64 13.66 -63.85
C ARG A 188 -11.21 13.16 -65.17
N ARG A 189 -12.33 12.43 -65.15
CA ARG A 189 -12.98 11.95 -66.38
C ARG A 189 -13.50 13.09 -67.24
N LYS A 190 -14.09 14.13 -66.63
CA LYS A 190 -14.56 15.32 -67.34
C LYS A 190 -13.41 16.05 -68.03
N ARG A 191 -12.31 16.33 -67.32
CA ARG A 191 -11.12 16.99 -67.90
C ARG A 191 -10.54 16.24 -69.12
N ARG A 192 -10.53 14.90 -69.09
CA ARG A 192 -10.05 14.09 -70.22
C ARG A 192 -10.99 14.16 -71.44
N LEU A 193 -12.28 14.36 -71.23
CA LEU A 193 -13.24 14.53 -72.32
C LEU A 193 -13.13 15.93 -72.93
N ASP A 194 -13.05 16.96 -72.09
CA ASP A 194 -12.87 18.34 -72.54
C ASP A 194 -11.57 18.48 -73.37
N GLN A 195 -10.49 17.80 -72.96
CA GLN A 195 -9.21 17.81 -73.66
C GLN A 195 -9.26 17.09 -75.03
N ARG A 196 -10.11 16.08 -75.19
CA ARG A 196 -10.30 15.39 -76.50
C ARG A 196 -11.14 16.19 -77.49
N GLN A 197 -11.99 17.11 -77.02
CA GLN A 197 -12.80 17.95 -77.90
C GLN A 197 -12.04 19.18 -78.44
N GLY A 198 -10.89 19.53 -77.85
CA GLY A 198 -10.05 20.62 -78.32
C GLY A 198 -9.11 20.27 -79.49
N ASP A 199 -8.91 18.99 -79.79
CA ASP A 199 -7.92 18.51 -80.78
C ASP A 199 -8.54 18.14 -82.14
N VAL A 200 -9.64 18.79 -82.57
CA VAL A 200 -10.17 18.62 -83.93
C VAL A 200 -9.56 19.71 -84.82
N PRO A 201 -8.55 19.40 -85.66
CA PRO A 201 -8.03 20.36 -86.62
C PRO A 201 -9.08 20.64 -87.69
N THR A 202 -9.41 21.92 -87.88
CA THR A 202 -10.15 22.44 -89.04
C THR A 202 -9.25 22.51 -90.26
#